data_AF-A0A1C6BFJ7-F1
#
_entry.id   AF-A0A1C6BFJ7-F1
#
_cell.length_a   1.000
_cell.length_b   1.000
_cell.length_c   1.000
_cell.angle_alpha   90.00
_cell.angle_beta   90.00
_cell.angle_gamma   90.00
#
_symmetry.space_group_name_H-M   'P 1'
#
loop_
_entity.id
_entity.type
_entity.pdbx_description
1 polymer ?
#
loop_
_entity_poly.entity_id
_entity_poly.type
_entity_poly.pdbx_seq_one_letter_code
_entity_poly.pdbx_strand_id
1 'polypeptide(L)'
;MRDQIEMTRGVFYTLVGICAVIIFSTSLEAIFKVKDTAFFEMWLSNPNLNTAMIGETSEELYQTYLTICMSSFFVKIITPIGLAIHSYITLTKLRVNKLYVVIWTVLLIGSFGFSIIGESLYSIFFIVSSIGYIALILMMIYLGKCIYNVRGL
;
A
#
# COMPACT_ATOMS: atom_id res chain seq x y z
N MET A 1 17.29 -28.21 -8.77
CA MET A 1 16.02 -27.53 -8.46
C MET A 1 16.04 -26.18 -9.16
N ARG A 2 15.28 -26.01 -10.25
CA ARG A 2 15.21 -24.72 -10.97
C ARG A 2 13.80 -24.17 -10.83
N ASP A 3 13.46 -23.76 -9.61
CA ASP A 3 12.15 -23.22 -9.21
C ASP A 3 12.02 -21.73 -9.60
N GLN A 4 12.28 -21.40 -10.87
CA GLN A 4 12.43 -20.02 -11.31
C GLN A 4 11.83 -19.80 -12.70
N ILE A 5 10.89 -18.87 -12.80
CA ILE A 5 10.30 -18.44 -14.08
C ILE A 5 10.80 -17.04 -14.45
N GLU A 6 10.97 -16.79 -15.75
CA GLU A 6 11.26 -15.43 -16.23
C GLU A 6 10.00 -14.58 -16.20
N MET A 7 10.11 -13.37 -15.66
CA MET A 7 8.99 -12.44 -15.63
C MET A 7 8.78 -11.84 -17.02
N THR A 8 7.62 -12.04 -17.61
CA THR A 8 7.27 -11.40 -18.89
C THR A 8 7.12 -9.89 -18.70
N ARG A 9 7.55 -9.10 -19.69
CA ARG A 9 7.43 -7.62 -19.66
C ARG A 9 5.99 -7.16 -19.40
N GLY A 10 4.98 -7.84 -19.95
CA GLY A 10 3.58 -7.53 -19.70
C GLY A 10 3.22 -7.58 -18.21
N VAL A 11 3.59 -8.67 -17.52
CA VAL A 11 3.36 -8.84 -16.08
C VAL A 11 4.06 -7.76 -15.26
N PHE A 12 5.29 -7.41 -15.63
CA PHE A 12 6.03 -6.32 -15.00
C PHE A 12 5.30 -4.97 -15.11
N TYR A 13 4.93 -4.58 -16.33
CA TYR A 13 4.27 -3.29 -16.56
C TYR A 13 2.90 -3.22 -15.87
N THR A 14 2.16 -4.33 -15.83
CA THR A 14 0.91 -4.41 -15.07
C THR A 14 1.15 -4.22 -13.57
N LEU A 15 2.15 -4.91 -12.98
CA LEU A 15 2.49 -4.76 -11.56
C LEU A 15 2.85 -3.31 -11.22
N VAL A 16 3.78 -2.71 -11.98
CA VAL A 16 4.23 -1.34 -11.73
C VAL A 16 3.11 -0.34 -11.97
N GLY A 17 2.28 -0.56 -12.99
CA GLY A 17 1.11 0.29 -13.27
C GLY A 17 0.13 0.30 -12.10
N ILE A 18 -0.18 -0.87 -11.53
CA ILE A 18 -1.06 -0.95 -10.35
C ILE A 18 -0.40 -0.27 -9.14
N CYS A 19 0.89 -0.51 -8.89
CA CYS A 19 1.63 0.19 -7.82
C CYS A 19 1.58 1.71 -7.98
N ALA A 20 1.74 2.23 -9.21
CA ALA A 20 1.67 3.66 -9.48
C ALA A 20 0.28 4.24 -9.17
N VAL A 21 -0.80 3.53 -9.53
CA VAL A 21 -2.17 3.94 -9.20
C VAL A 21 -2.39 3.98 -7.68
N ILE A 22 -1.91 2.97 -6.94
CA ILE A 22 -2.01 2.94 -5.47
C ILE A 22 -1.28 4.15 -4.87
N ILE A 23 -0.03 4.39 -5.27
CA ILE A 23 0.79 5.50 -4.76
C ILE A 23 0.11 6.83 -5.06
N PHE A 24 -0.37 7.02 -6.30
CA PHE A 24 -1.05 8.25 -6.70
C PHE A 24 -2.32 8.50 -5.89
N SER A 25 -3.16 7.48 -5.72
CA SER A 25 -4.40 7.58 -4.93
C SER A 25 -4.10 7.92 -3.47
N THR A 26 -3.09 7.27 -2.88
CA THR A 26 -2.67 7.50 -1.49
C THR A 26 -2.10 8.91 -1.31
N SER A 27 -1.37 9.42 -2.29
CA SER A 27 -0.86 10.81 -2.29
C SER A 27 -1.99 11.83 -2.34
N LEU A 28 -3.00 11.62 -3.19
CA LEU A 28 -4.15 12.52 -3.25
C LEU A 28 -4.90 12.55 -1.93
N GLU A 29 -5.15 11.38 -1.33
CA GLU A 29 -5.82 11.29 -0.03
C GLU A 29 -5.07 12.04 1.07
N ALA A 30 -3.74 11.91 1.13
CA ALA A 30 -2.92 12.62 2.09
C ALA A 30 -3.02 14.15 1.91
N ILE A 31 -2.99 14.64 0.67
CA ILE A 31 -3.14 16.07 0.36
C ILE A 31 -4.52 16.60 0.81
N PHE A 32 -5.59 15.85 0.54
CA PHE A 32 -6.94 16.25 0.94
C PHE A 32 -7.08 16.33 2.46
N LYS A 33 -6.56 15.33 3.20
CA LYS A 33 -6.59 15.31 4.67
C LYS A 33 -5.83 16.46 5.32
N VAL A 34 -4.72 16.89 4.72
CA VAL A 34 -3.90 18.00 5.22
C VAL A 34 -4.51 19.36 4.89
N LYS A 35 -5.17 19.48 3.74
CA LYS A 35 -5.69 20.78 3.26
C LYS A 35 -7.02 21.17 3.88
N ASP A 36 -7.89 20.20 4.15
CA ASP A 36 -9.25 20.47 4.60
C ASP A 36 -9.37 20.40 6.13
N THR A 37 -9.68 21.56 6.73
CA THR A 37 -9.79 21.72 8.19
C THR A 37 -10.94 20.90 8.79
N ALA A 38 -11.94 20.50 7.99
CA ALA A 38 -13.02 19.64 8.46
C ALA A 38 -12.51 18.25 8.89
N PHE A 39 -11.45 17.74 8.24
CA PHE A 39 -10.83 16.47 8.67
C PHE A 39 -10.09 16.60 10.00
N PHE A 40 -9.49 17.76 10.26
CA PHE A 40 -8.86 18.05 11.56
C PHE A 40 -9.92 18.15 12.68
N GLU A 41 -11.03 18.84 12.42
CA GLU A 41 -12.15 18.92 13.38
C GLU A 41 -12.78 17.54 13.63
N MET A 42 -12.93 16.73 12.58
CA MET A 42 -13.42 15.35 12.71
C MET A 42 -12.45 14.49 13.51
N TRP A 43 -11.14 14.66 13.33
CA TRP A 43 -10.12 14.01 14.14
C TRP A 43 -10.22 14.43 15.61
N LEU A 44 -10.33 15.74 15.91
CA LEU A 44 -10.53 16.27 17.26
C LEU A 44 -11.78 15.72 17.94
N SER A 45 -12.85 15.46 17.19
CA SER A 45 -14.11 14.91 17.73
C SER A 45 -14.01 13.45 18.20
N ASN A 46 -12.88 12.78 17.95
CA ASN A 46 -12.67 11.39 18.33
C ASN A 46 -12.53 11.26 19.86
N PRO A 47 -13.38 10.45 20.53
CA PRO A 47 -13.40 10.33 21.98
C PRO A 47 -12.08 9.81 22.58
N ASN A 48 -11.21 9.17 21.79
CA ASN A 48 -9.90 8.69 22.23
C ASN A 48 -8.85 9.83 22.37
N LEU A 49 -9.14 11.03 21.85
CA LEU A 49 -8.26 12.21 21.95
C LEU A 49 -8.49 13.05 23.21
N ASN A 50 -9.54 12.77 23.98
CA ASN A 50 -9.90 13.54 25.17
C ASN A 50 -8.79 13.60 26.24
N THR A 51 -7.92 12.60 26.30
CA THR A 51 -6.75 12.56 27.18
C THR A 51 -5.52 13.30 26.64
N ALA A 52 -5.41 13.48 25.32
CA ALA A 52 -4.30 14.20 24.68
C ALA A 52 -4.56 15.72 24.61
N MET A 53 -5.82 16.16 24.67
CA MET A 53 -6.18 17.58 24.67
C MET A 53 -5.93 18.31 26.00
N ILE A 54 -5.49 17.62 27.06
CA ILE A 54 -5.27 18.22 28.37
C ILE A 54 -3.93 18.98 28.36
N GLY A 55 -3.99 20.28 28.10
CA GLY A 55 -2.85 21.20 28.23
C GLY A 55 -2.12 21.53 26.93
N GLU A 56 -2.51 20.95 25.79
CA GLU A 56 -1.94 21.28 24.48
C GLU A 56 -2.67 22.44 23.80
N THR A 57 -1.92 23.27 23.09
CA THR A 57 -2.46 24.34 22.27
C THR A 57 -3.04 23.80 20.95
N SER A 58 -3.96 24.55 20.33
CA SER A 58 -4.51 24.17 19.02
C SER A 58 -3.45 24.01 17.92
N GLU A 59 -2.33 24.73 18.04
CA GLU A 59 -1.22 24.64 17.09
C GLU A 59 -0.44 23.33 17.26
N GLU A 60 -0.16 22.91 18.49
CA GLU A 60 0.49 21.62 18.80
C GLU A 60 -0.34 20.42 18.34
N LEU A 61 -1.66 20.46 18.61
CA LEU A 61 -2.61 19.44 18.15
C LEU A 61 -2.63 19.32 16.61
N TYR A 62 -2.57 20.45 15.91
CA TYR A 62 -2.52 20.45 14.44
C TYR A 62 -1.20 19.88 13.91
N GLN A 63 -0.06 20.20 14.52
CA GLN A 63 1.23 19.59 14.15
C GLN A 63 1.25 18.08 14.36
N THR A 64 0.65 17.61 15.47
CA THR A 64 0.49 16.18 15.73
C THR A 64 -0.39 15.53 14.67
N TYR A 65 -1.52 16.14 14.31
CA TYR A 65 -2.38 15.66 13.23
C TYR A 65 -1.63 15.54 11.89
N LEU A 66 -0.89 16.58 11.50
CA LEU A 66 -0.07 16.55 10.28
C LEU A 66 0.97 15.43 10.30
N THR A 67 1.61 15.21 11.45
CA THR A 67 2.60 14.14 11.64
C THR A 67 1.96 12.75 11.48
N ILE A 68 0.74 12.56 12.00
CA ILE A 68 -0.03 11.33 11.83
C ILE A 68 -0.41 11.12 10.35
N CYS A 69 -0.87 12.16 9.66
CA CYS A 69 -1.19 12.07 8.23
C CYS A 69 0.05 11.69 7.39
N MET A 70 1.19 12.34 7.64
CA MET A 70 2.44 12.06 6.92
C MET A 70 2.98 10.67 7.22
N SER A 71 3.01 10.25 8.49
CA SER A 71 3.48 8.90 8.86
C SER A 71 2.60 7.80 8.27
N SER A 72 1.28 7.94 8.34
CA SER A 72 0.32 7.03 7.70
C SER A 72 0.57 6.94 6.18
N PHE A 73 0.77 8.07 5.51
CA PHE A 73 1.11 8.11 4.10
C PHE A 73 2.36 7.29 3.77
N PHE A 74 3.47 7.52 4.48
CA PHE A 74 4.73 6.80 4.24
C PHE A 74 4.61 5.29 4.45
N VAL A 75 3.92 4.87 5.51
CA VAL A 75 3.69 3.43 5.77
C VAL A 75 2.89 2.78 4.65
N LYS A 76 1.92 3.49 4.06
CA LYS A 76 1.08 2.95 2.97
C LYS A 76 1.81 2.83 1.64
N ILE A 77 2.74 3.74 1.32
CA ILE A 77 3.43 3.73 0.02
C ILE A 77 4.69 2.84 0.00
N ILE A 78 5.26 2.48 1.16
CA ILE A 78 6.54 1.76 1.20
C ILE A 78 6.46 0.37 0.55
N THR A 79 5.34 -0.33 0.75
CA THR A 79 5.09 -1.66 0.19
C THR A 79 4.99 -1.62 -1.34
N PRO A 80 4.11 -0.82 -1.98
CA PRO A 80 4.04 -0.75 -3.44
C PRO A 80 5.34 -0.21 -4.08
N ILE A 81 6.06 0.70 -3.43
CA ILE A 81 7.38 1.15 -3.90
C ILE A 81 8.39 -0.01 -3.89
N GLY A 82 8.51 -0.69 -2.75
CA GLY A 82 9.42 -1.82 -2.61
C GLY A 82 9.11 -2.93 -3.63
N LEU A 83 7.82 -3.20 -3.85
CA LEU A 83 7.37 -4.20 -4.82
C LEU A 83 7.78 -3.80 -6.23
N ALA A 84 7.56 -2.55 -6.63
CA ALA A 84 7.91 -2.06 -7.96
C ALA A 84 9.43 -2.16 -8.22
N ILE A 85 10.25 -1.74 -7.25
CA ILE A 85 11.72 -1.81 -7.36
C ILE A 85 12.18 -3.27 -7.45
N HIS A 86 11.70 -4.14 -6.56
CA HIS A 86 12.10 -5.55 -6.57
C HIS A 86 11.62 -6.26 -7.84
N SER A 87 10.46 -5.89 -8.37
CA SER A 87 9.96 -6.37 -9.66
C SER A 87 10.89 -5.97 -10.82
N TYR A 88 11.42 -4.75 -10.82
CA TYR A 88 12.37 -4.31 -11.85
C TYR A 88 13.69 -5.09 -11.80
N ILE A 89 14.22 -5.34 -10.61
CA ILE A 89 15.41 -6.19 -10.43
C ILE A 89 15.11 -7.62 -10.89
N THR A 90 13.90 -8.12 -10.62
CA THR A 90 13.44 -9.44 -11.05
C THR A 90 13.21 -9.56 -12.55
N LEU A 91 12.96 -8.46 -13.25
CA LEU A 91 12.89 -8.45 -14.72
C LEU A 91 14.30 -8.43 -15.34
N THR A 92 15.22 -7.67 -14.76
CA THR A 92 16.51 -7.34 -15.39
C THR A 92 17.66 -8.27 -15.00
N LYS A 93 17.67 -8.76 -13.75
CA LYS A 93 18.82 -9.48 -13.17
C LYS A 93 18.47 -10.80 -12.53
N LEU A 94 17.27 -10.93 -11.97
CA LEU A 94 16.82 -12.14 -11.28
C LEU A 94 15.73 -12.87 -12.08
N ARG A 95 15.25 -13.99 -11.54
CA ARG A 95 14.05 -14.69 -12.01
C ARG A 95 13.05 -14.72 -10.87
N VAL A 96 11.75 -14.86 -11.19
CA VAL A 96 10.72 -14.98 -10.17
C VAL A 96 10.85 -16.34 -9.50
N ASN A 97 11.15 -16.33 -8.21
CA ASN A 97 11.23 -17.51 -7.36
C ASN A 97 9.99 -17.59 -6.44
N LYS A 98 9.71 -18.76 -5.88
CA LYS A 98 8.62 -18.97 -4.90
C LYS A 98 8.71 -18.01 -3.70
N LEU A 99 9.93 -17.73 -3.21
CA LEU A 99 10.14 -16.79 -2.10
C LEU A 99 9.66 -15.37 -2.42
N TYR A 100 9.89 -14.90 -3.65
CA TYR A 100 9.42 -13.59 -4.09
C TYR A 100 7.89 -13.51 -3.96
N VAL A 101 7.18 -14.52 -4.47
CA VAL A 101 5.70 -14.56 -4.42
C VAL A 101 5.20 -14.59 -2.97
N VAL A 102 5.76 -15.46 -2.13
CA VAL A 102 5.31 -15.62 -0.74
C VAL A 102 5.53 -14.34 0.07
N ILE A 103 6.74 -13.77 0.03
CA ILE A 103 7.09 -12.57 0.80
C ILE A 103 6.18 -11.40 0.39
N TRP A 104 6.05 -11.15 -0.91
CA TRP A 104 5.25 -10.02 -1.38
C TRP A 104 3.76 -10.21 -1.14
N THR A 105 3.24 -11.44 -1.21
CA THR A 105 1.82 -11.70 -0.87
C THR A 105 1.54 -11.34 0.58
N VAL A 106 2.39 -11.77 1.52
CA VAL A 106 2.20 -11.46 2.95
C VAL A 106 2.30 -9.95 3.21
N LEU A 107 3.30 -9.29 2.63
CA LEU A 107 3.47 -7.83 2.79
C LEU A 107 2.29 -7.05 2.19
N LEU A 108 1.76 -7.46 1.03
CA LEU A 108 0.60 -6.84 0.42
C LEU A 108 -0.66 -6.99 1.27
N ILE A 109 -0.90 -8.18 1.84
CA ILE A 109 -2.03 -8.42 2.74
C ILE A 109 -1.90 -7.56 4.01
N GLY A 110 -0.70 -7.49 4.59
CA GLY A 110 -0.44 -6.64 5.77
C GLY A 110 -0.64 -5.15 5.47
N SER A 111 -0.13 -4.67 4.34
CA SER A 111 -0.28 -3.28 3.89
C SER A 111 -1.75 -2.93 3.59
N PHE A 112 -2.49 -3.88 3.03
CA PHE A 112 -3.93 -3.72 2.81
C PHE A 112 -4.70 -3.66 4.14
N GLY A 113 -4.40 -4.57 5.08
CA GLY A 113 -4.96 -4.55 6.43
C GLY A 113 -4.71 -3.24 7.16
N PHE A 114 -3.47 -2.72 7.08
CA PHE A 114 -3.13 -1.41 7.67
C PHE A 114 -3.91 -0.26 7.03
N SER A 115 -4.18 -0.34 5.73
CA SER A 115 -4.92 0.71 5.02
C SER A 115 -6.37 0.82 5.50
N ILE A 116 -6.98 -0.29 5.93
CA ILE A 116 -8.35 -0.33 6.47
C ILE A 116 -8.43 0.32 7.87
N ILE A 117 -7.35 0.25 8.64
CA ILE A 117 -7.32 0.76 10.01
C ILE A 117 -7.11 2.28 9.97
N GLY A 118 -8.13 3.03 10.39
CA GLY A 118 -8.02 4.49 10.58
C GLY A 118 -8.45 5.34 9.39
N GLU A 119 -9.14 4.78 8.39
CA GLU A 119 -9.71 5.58 7.29
C GLU A 119 -11.22 5.52 7.17
N SER A 120 -11.79 6.58 6.59
CA SER A 120 -13.18 6.60 6.17
C SER A 120 -13.35 5.65 4.98
N LEU A 121 -13.99 4.51 5.22
CA LEU A 121 -14.22 3.45 4.23
C LEU A 121 -15.00 3.93 2.98
N TYR A 122 -15.56 5.15 3.02
CA TYR A 122 -16.27 5.80 1.92
C TYR A 122 -15.39 6.74 1.06
N SER A 123 -14.11 6.91 1.39
CA SER A 123 -13.18 7.69 0.56
C SER A 123 -12.98 7.03 -0.79
N ILE A 124 -13.18 7.77 -1.89
CA ILE A 124 -13.01 7.24 -3.24
C ILE A 124 -11.55 6.81 -3.49
N PHE A 125 -10.59 7.50 -2.87
CA PHE A 125 -9.16 7.21 -2.96
C PHE A 125 -8.80 5.91 -2.22
N PHE A 126 -9.45 5.65 -1.09
CA PHE A 126 -9.34 4.39 -0.36
C PHE A 126 -9.91 3.22 -1.18
N ILE A 127 -11.05 3.40 -1.84
CA ILE A 127 -11.65 2.35 -2.69
C ILE A 127 -10.73 2.02 -3.88
N VAL A 128 -10.21 3.03 -4.57
CA VAL A 128 -9.30 2.83 -5.71
C VAL A 128 -8.02 2.13 -5.29
N SER A 129 -7.41 2.54 -4.17
CA SER A 129 -6.20 1.88 -3.65
C SER A 129 -6.48 0.44 -3.20
N SER A 130 -7.64 0.18 -2.60
CA SER A 130 -8.10 -1.15 -2.20
C SER A 130 -8.24 -2.11 -3.39
N ILE A 131 -8.88 -1.66 -4.47
CA ILE A 131 -8.96 -2.43 -5.72
C ILE A 131 -7.56 -2.73 -6.26
N GLY A 132 -6.65 -1.76 -6.19
CA GLY A 132 -5.24 -1.94 -6.56
C GLY A 132 -4.55 -3.05 -5.75
N TYR A 133 -4.69 -3.03 -4.42
CA TYR A 133 -4.11 -4.08 -3.55
C TYR A 133 -4.67 -5.47 -3.87
N ILE A 134 -5.97 -5.60 -4.09
CA ILE A 134 -6.60 -6.87 -4.48
C ILE A 134 -6.05 -7.35 -5.83
N ALA A 135 -5.92 -6.45 -6.81
CA ALA A 135 -5.35 -6.78 -8.12
C ALA A 135 -3.89 -7.26 -8.00
N LEU A 136 -3.07 -6.64 -7.15
CA LEU A 136 -1.69 -7.09 -6.89
C LEU A 136 -1.65 -8.48 -6.24
N ILE A 137 -2.53 -8.76 -5.28
CA ILE A 137 -2.61 -10.07 -4.64
C ILE A 137 -2.99 -11.15 -5.65
N LEU A 138 -3.98 -10.88 -6.52
CA LEU A 138 -4.36 -11.82 -7.59
C LEU A 138 -3.21 -12.07 -8.57
N MET A 139 -2.44 -11.03 -8.93
CA MET A 139 -1.25 -11.16 -9.78
C MET A 139 -0.16 -12.02 -9.11
N MET A 140 0.04 -11.89 -7.80
CA MET A 140 0.98 -12.74 -7.06
C MET A 140 0.53 -14.20 -7.04
N ILE A 141 -0.77 -14.46 -6.83
CA ILE A 141 -1.33 -15.82 -6.89
C ILE A 141 -1.16 -16.42 -8.29
N TYR A 142 -1.39 -15.64 -9.35
CA TYR A 142 -1.17 -16.06 -10.73
C TYR A 142 0.30 -16.45 -10.98
N LEU A 143 1.25 -15.60 -10.58
CA LEU A 143 2.69 -15.89 -10.65
C LEU A 143 3.06 -17.16 -9.88
N GLY A 144 2.47 -17.36 -8.70
CA GLY A 144 2.64 -18.58 -7.90
C GLY A 144 2.15 -19.85 -8.61
N LYS A 145 0.98 -19.79 -9.26
CA LYS A 145 0.46 -20.90 -10.07
C LYS A 145 1.35 -21.20 -11.27
N CYS A 146 1.88 -20.18 -11.96
CA CYS A 146 2.81 -20.37 -13.06
C CYS A 146 4.07 -21.12 -12.62
N ILE A 147 4.63 -20.81 -11.44
CA ILE A 147 5.78 -21.54 -10.88
C ILE A 147 5.42 -23.00 -10.58
N TYR A 148 4.24 -23.26 -10.02
CA TYR A 148 3.82 -24.62 -9.65
C TYR A 148 3.51 -25.49 -10.87
N ASN A 149 2.94 -24.92 -11.93
CA ASN A 149 2.57 -25.66 -13.15
C ASN A 149 3.80 -26.14 -13.95
N VAL A 150 4.92 -25.42 -13.87
CA VAL A 150 6.23 -25.88 -14.41
C VAL A 150 6.72 -27.17 -13.74
N ARG A 151 6.18 -27.50 -12.57
CA ARG A 151 6.53 -28.69 -11.79
C ARG A 151 5.73 -29.95 -12.16
N GLY A 152 4.63 -29.79 -12.90
CA GLY A 152 3.71 -30.86 -13.30
C GLY A 152 3.91 -31.40 -14.71
N LEU A 153 4.88 -30.86 -15.44
CA LEU A 153 5.37 -31.28 -16.77
C LEU A 153 6.76 -31.91 -16.62
#